data_AF-A0A1I1EUC1-F1
#
_entry.id   AF-A0A1I1EUC1-F1
#
_cell.length_a   1.000
_cell.length_b   1.000
_cell.length_c   1.000
_cell.angle_alpha   90.00
_cell.angle_beta   90.00
_cell.angle_gamma   90.00
#
_symmetry.space_group_name_H-M   'P 1'
#
loop_
_entity.id
_entity.type
_entity.pdbx_description
1 polymer ?
#
loop_
_entity_poly.entity_id
_entity_poly.type
_entity_poly.pdbx_seq_one_letter_code
_entity_poly.pdbx_strand_id
1 'polypeptide(L)'
;MSKEIKKAVILYAVTSGLLLSGCSVTQTVGKIVNDSSSYFDAVEGYEQSGSQKEDEVHLKATDEINLRDIDGKGFKYLFTYNNEDFNVIYIPDHWKIIDSYKIIDAKDMAVICQALIDEHPVHGRDMVSFRTADDMVYEWQIHNMAYVLLPEDNPMKEKAKDVDLDPKDQGRTFSEIYKDRTGKDLDLKSLFGN
;
A
#
# COMPACT_ATOMS: atom_id res chain seq x y z
N MET A 1 -3.39 18.76 -0.70
CA MET A 1 -3.29 17.71 -1.74
C MET A 1 -4.34 17.99 -2.80
N SER A 2 -3.95 18.15 -4.07
CA SER A 2 -4.88 18.53 -5.15
C SER A 2 -5.80 17.36 -5.53
N LYS A 3 -6.98 17.66 -6.08
CA LYS A 3 -7.94 16.65 -6.57
C LYS A 3 -7.33 15.70 -7.61
N GLU A 4 -6.29 16.15 -8.31
CA GLU A 4 -5.60 15.38 -9.37
C GLU A 4 -4.71 14.27 -8.81
N ILE A 5 -4.07 14.48 -7.65
CA ILE A 5 -3.28 13.43 -6.97
C ILE A 5 -4.18 12.27 -6.54
N LYS A 6 -5.39 12.59 -6.05
CA LYS A 6 -6.37 11.56 -5.67
C LYS A 6 -6.81 10.71 -6.87
N LYS A 7 -6.99 11.31 -8.05
CA LYS A 7 -7.37 10.57 -9.27
C LYS A 7 -6.25 9.65 -9.78
N ALA A 8 -5.00 10.11 -9.72
CA ALA A 8 -3.85 9.32 -10.17
C ALA A 8 -3.62 8.05 -9.32
N VAL A 9 -3.75 8.17 -7.98
CA VAL A 9 -3.66 7.04 -7.05
C VAL A 9 -4.78 6.02 -7.29
N ILE A 10 -5.99 6.49 -7.64
CA ILE A 10 -7.14 5.63 -7.94
C ILE A 10 -6.94 4.84 -9.24
N LEU A 11 -6.41 5.48 -10.29
CA LEU A 11 -6.15 4.79 -11.56
C LEU A 11 -5.15 3.65 -11.38
N TYR A 12 -4.09 3.88 -10.60
CA TYR A 12 -3.07 2.86 -10.28
C TYR A 12 -3.63 1.68 -9.49
N ALA A 13 -4.54 1.93 -8.54
CA ALA A 13 -5.17 0.88 -7.71
C ALA A 13 -6.10 -0.04 -8.54
N VAL A 14 -6.83 0.51 -9.52
CA VAL A 14 -7.73 -0.27 -10.38
C VAL A 14 -6.96 -1.11 -11.39
N THR A 15 -5.86 -0.59 -11.94
CA THR A 15 -5.05 -1.33 -12.92
C THR A 15 -4.18 -2.41 -12.27
N SER A 16 -3.67 -2.17 -11.06
CA SER A 16 -2.80 -3.14 -10.36
C SER A 16 -3.58 -4.34 -9.81
N GLY A 17 -4.86 -4.17 -9.47
CA GLY A 17 -5.74 -5.27 -9.05
C GLY A 17 -6.17 -6.23 -10.16
N LEU A 18 -5.99 -5.87 -11.44
CA LEU A 18 -6.43 -6.68 -12.59
C LEU A 18 -5.36 -7.61 -13.17
N LEU A 19 -4.09 -7.49 -12.77
CA LEU A 19 -2.98 -8.18 -13.45
C LEU A 19 -2.52 -9.50 -12.82
N LEU A 20 -3.14 -9.99 -11.74
CA LEU A 20 -2.71 -11.24 -11.07
C LEU A 20 -3.80 -12.29 -10.85
N SER A 21 -4.81 -12.35 -11.73
CA SER A 21 -5.69 -13.53 -11.78
C SER A 21 -5.86 -14.02 -13.21
N GLY A 22 -5.07 -15.04 -13.55
CA GLY A 22 -5.24 -15.85 -14.75
C GLY A 22 -6.48 -16.74 -14.69
N CYS A 23 -7.67 -16.14 -14.53
CA CYS A 23 -8.94 -16.86 -14.58
C CYS A 23 -9.85 -16.27 -15.66
N SER A 24 -10.12 -17.08 -16.67
CA SER A 24 -11.00 -16.78 -17.79
C SER A 24 -12.44 -16.62 -17.31
N VAL A 25 -12.92 -15.38 -17.18
CA VAL A 25 -14.35 -15.05 -17.06
C VAL A 25 -14.74 -14.04 -18.15
N THR A 26 -14.66 -14.49 -19.39
CA THR A 26 -15.28 -13.82 -20.54
C THR A 26 -16.79 -14.02 -20.50
N GLN A 27 -17.54 -13.18 -19.76
CA GLN A 27 -18.88 -12.75 -20.21
C GLN A 27 -19.54 -11.59 -19.43
N THR A 28 -18.94 -11.06 -18.36
CA THR A 28 -19.49 -9.86 -17.66
C THR A 28 -18.64 -8.60 -17.90
N VAL A 29 -17.64 -8.68 -18.78
CA VAL A 29 -16.69 -7.58 -19.08
C VAL A 29 -17.24 -6.64 -20.17
N GLY A 30 -18.21 -7.06 -20.98
CA GLY A 30 -18.69 -6.28 -22.13
C GLY A 30 -19.44 -4.98 -21.82
N LYS A 31 -19.90 -4.77 -20.58
CA LYS A 31 -20.63 -3.54 -20.19
C LYS A 31 -19.81 -2.50 -19.44
N ILE A 32 -18.70 -2.88 -18.80
CA ILE A 32 -17.84 -1.92 -18.10
C ILE A 32 -16.87 -1.24 -19.08
N VAL A 33 -16.39 -1.99 -20.08
CA VAL A 33 -15.41 -1.47 -21.05
C VAL A 33 -16.00 -0.40 -21.99
N ASN A 34 -17.32 -0.42 -22.24
CA ASN A 34 -17.90 0.49 -23.23
C ASN A 34 -18.12 1.92 -22.72
N ASP A 35 -18.17 2.14 -21.40
CA ASP A 35 -18.25 3.49 -20.81
C ASP A 35 -16.87 4.07 -20.47
N SER A 36 -15.80 3.28 -20.60
CA SER A 36 -14.42 3.73 -20.41
C SER A 36 -13.71 4.06 -21.73
N SER A 37 -14.20 3.50 -22.85
CA SER A 37 -13.59 3.67 -24.18
C SER A 37 -13.69 5.10 -24.71
N SER A 38 -14.76 5.84 -24.40
CA SER A 38 -14.93 7.21 -24.89
C SER A 38 -14.05 8.26 -24.19
N TYR A 39 -13.26 7.86 -23.19
CA TYR A 39 -12.33 8.75 -22.49
C TYR A 39 -10.86 8.49 -22.89
N PHE A 40 -10.57 7.37 -23.57
CA PHE A 40 -9.21 7.01 -23.99
C PHE A 40 -8.80 7.65 -25.33
N ASP A 41 -9.74 8.09 -26.17
CA ASP A 41 -9.45 8.73 -27.47
C ASP A 41 -9.03 10.22 -27.37
N ALA A 42 -8.91 10.78 -26.16
CA ALA A 42 -8.56 12.20 -25.95
C ALA A 42 -7.14 12.43 -25.40
N VAL A 43 -6.27 11.43 -25.35
CA VAL A 43 -4.91 11.56 -24.79
C VAL A 43 -3.83 11.13 -25.80
N GLU A 44 -3.92 11.64 -27.03
CA GLU A 44 -2.74 11.82 -27.88
C GLU A 44 -2.34 13.29 -27.83
N GLY A 45 -1.23 13.58 -27.15
CA GLY A 45 -0.56 14.88 -27.21
C GLY A 45 -0.48 15.64 -25.89
N TYR A 46 0.38 15.18 -24.98
CA TYR A 46 1.02 16.08 -24.02
C TYR A 46 2.52 15.74 -23.93
N GLU A 47 3.31 16.35 -24.80
CA GLU A 47 4.71 16.62 -24.51
C GLU A 47 4.83 17.91 -23.68
N GLN A 48 5.49 17.73 -22.53
CA GLN A 48 6.46 18.62 -21.90
C GLN A 48 6.02 19.96 -21.27
N SER A 49 6.21 20.07 -19.94
CA SER A 49 7.06 21.09 -19.28
C SER A 49 6.53 21.48 -17.89
N GLY A 50 7.32 21.22 -16.83
CA GLY A 50 7.06 21.79 -15.51
C GLY A 50 7.68 21.01 -14.34
N SER A 51 9.00 21.11 -14.20
CA SER A 51 9.81 20.59 -13.09
C SER A 51 9.22 20.77 -11.68
N GLN A 52 9.05 19.68 -10.93
CA GLN A 52 9.58 19.51 -9.57
C GLN A 52 10.01 18.05 -9.39
N LYS A 53 11.32 17.77 -9.46
CA LYS A 53 11.90 16.56 -8.88
C LYS A 53 11.85 16.76 -7.37
N GLU A 54 10.88 16.15 -6.71
CA GLU A 54 11.02 15.81 -5.29
C GLU A 54 11.75 14.46 -5.26
N ASP A 55 12.81 14.38 -4.47
CA ASP A 55 13.79 13.29 -4.47
C ASP A 55 13.12 11.94 -4.21
N GLU A 56 12.77 11.24 -5.29
CA GLU A 56 12.30 9.87 -5.27
C GLU A 56 13.49 9.01 -4.82
N VAL A 57 13.53 8.68 -3.52
CA VAL A 57 14.42 7.65 -3.01
C VAL A 57 14.14 6.38 -3.83
N HIS A 58 15.22 5.70 -4.17
CA HIS A 58 15.18 4.43 -4.88
C HIS A 58 16.19 3.55 -4.17
N LEU A 59 15.71 2.87 -3.14
CA LEU A 59 16.46 1.85 -2.45
C LEU A 59 16.82 0.75 -3.44
N LYS A 60 18.10 0.39 -3.50
CA LYS A 60 18.60 -0.67 -4.39
C LYS A 60 18.73 -2.00 -3.70
N ALA A 61 18.91 -1.98 -2.38
CA ALA A 61 19.18 -3.16 -1.58
C ALA A 61 18.81 -2.91 -0.11
N THR A 62 18.66 -4.00 0.64
CA THR A 62 18.19 -4.00 2.03
C THR A 62 19.18 -3.36 3.00
N ASP A 63 20.47 -3.35 2.69
CA ASP A 63 21.50 -2.69 3.49
C ASP A 63 21.39 -1.16 3.49
N GLU A 64 20.81 -0.56 2.46
CA GLU A 64 20.62 0.89 2.36
C GLU A 64 19.59 1.43 3.38
N ILE A 65 18.70 0.58 3.93
CA ILE A 65 17.68 1.03 4.88
C ILE A 65 18.22 1.26 6.29
N ASN A 66 19.42 0.75 6.60
CA ASN A 66 20.04 0.87 7.92
C ASN A 66 19.10 0.44 9.07
N LEU A 67 18.45 -0.73 8.91
CA LEU A 67 17.59 -1.33 9.93
C LEU A 67 18.44 -1.70 11.14
N ARG A 68 18.03 -1.22 12.32
CA ARG A 68 18.79 -1.43 13.56
C ARG A 68 17.87 -1.58 14.76
N ASP A 69 18.17 -2.56 15.60
CA ASP A 69 17.56 -2.72 16.91
C ASP A 69 18.05 -1.61 17.85
N ILE A 70 17.12 -0.84 18.43
CA ILE A 70 17.46 0.31 19.27
C ILE A 70 17.65 -0.03 20.74
N ASP A 71 17.12 -1.16 21.21
CA ASP A 71 17.20 -1.56 22.62
C ASP A 71 17.90 -2.90 22.84
N GLY A 72 18.29 -3.59 21.76
CA GLY A 72 18.98 -4.86 21.76
C GLY A 72 18.09 -6.03 22.19
N LYS A 73 16.77 -5.83 22.25
CA LYS A 73 15.80 -6.84 22.69
C LYS A 73 15.05 -7.50 21.54
N GLY A 74 15.26 -7.05 20.31
CA GLY A 74 14.66 -7.59 19.11
C GLY A 74 13.22 -7.19 18.88
N PHE A 75 12.71 -6.14 19.55
CA PHE A 75 11.30 -5.71 19.45
C PHE A 75 11.13 -4.31 18.86
N LYS A 76 12.12 -3.43 18.98
CA LYS A 76 12.04 -2.05 18.54
C LYS A 76 13.20 -1.76 17.62
N TYR A 77 12.87 -1.29 16.43
CA TYR A 77 13.84 -1.01 15.39
C TYR A 77 13.64 0.40 14.84
N LEU A 78 14.69 0.92 14.24
CA LEU A 78 14.64 2.07 13.35
C LEU A 78 15.18 1.67 11.98
N PHE A 79 14.58 2.18 10.91
CA PHE A 79 15.24 2.27 9.62
C PHE A 79 15.26 3.74 9.18
N THR A 80 16.23 4.09 8.34
CA THR A 80 16.37 5.44 7.80
C THR A 80 15.92 5.45 6.34
N TYR A 81 15.01 6.35 6.01
CA TYR A 81 14.49 6.54 4.66
C TYR A 81 14.35 8.02 4.37
N ASN A 82 14.93 8.49 3.26
CA ASN A 82 14.97 9.92 2.90
C ASN A 82 15.50 10.84 4.04
N ASN A 83 16.53 10.39 4.76
CA ASN A 83 17.09 11.07 5.94
C ASN A 83 16.11 11.23 7.13
N GLU A 84 14.96 10.54 7.13
CA GLU A 84 14.03 10.44 8.26
C GLU A 84 14.12 9.04 8.86
N ASP A 85 14.07 8.96 10.20
CA ASP A 85 14.04 7.70 10.92
C ASP A 85 12.59 7.25 11.15
N PHE A 86 12.27 6.03 10.75
CA PHE A 86 10.96 5.40 10.93
C PHE A 86 11.02 4.36 12.04
N ASN A 87 10.03 4.42 12.94
CA ASN A 87 9.92 3.43 14.02
C ASN A 87 9.25 2.17 13.51
N VAL A 88 9.87 1.04 13.81
CA VAL A 88 9.35 -0.28 13.48
C VAL A 88 9.27 -1.12 14.75
N ILE A 89 8.14 -1.80 14.93
CA ILE A 89 7.89 -2.64 16.09
C ILE A 89 7.70 -4.07 15.57
N TYR A 90 8.56 -4.96 16.05
CA TYR A 90 8.33 -6.39 15.89
C TYR A 90 7.38 -6.86 16.99
N ILE A 91 6.32 -7.53 16.58
CA ILE A 91 5.43 -8.29 17.45
C ILE A 91 5.49 -9.72 16.90
N PRO A 92 5.44 -10.78 17.72
CA PRO A 92 5.58 -12.14 17.19
C PRO A 92 4.72 -12.39 15.95
N ASP A 93 5.38 -12.81 14.87
CA ASP A 93 4.82 -13.05 13.55
C ASP A 93 4.22 -11.85 12.81
N HIS A 94 4.52 -10.59 13.17
CA HIS A 94 4.20 -9.43 12.34
C HIS A 94 5.02 -8.18 12.64
N TRP A 95 5.04 -7.27 11.67
CA TRP A 95 5.72 -5.99 11.77
C TRP A 95 4.73 -4.84 11.77
N LYS A 96 4.97 -3.84 12.61
CA LYS A 96 4.27 -2.56 12.56
C LYS A 96 5.24 -1.45 12.19
N ILE A 97 4.92 -0.66 11.17
CA ILE A 97 5.72 0.51 10.76
C ILE A 97 4.91 1.77 11.06
N ILE A 98 5.48 2.66 11.86
CA ILE A 98 4.83 3.90 12.30
C ILE A 98 5.00 4.98 11.23
N ASP A 99 3.94 5.75 10.97
CA ASP A 99 3.89 6.80 9.94
C ASP A 99 4.24 6.29 8.52
N SER A 100 3.96 5.01 8.26
CA SER A 100 4.28 4.32 7.02
C SER A 100 3.59 4.93 5.78
N TYR A 101 2.52 5.72 5.97
CA TYR A 101 1.83 6.46 4.90
C TYR A 101 2.70 7.48 4.15
N LYS A 102 3.83 7.89 4.73
CA LYS A 102 4.79 8.82 4.09
C LYS A 102 5.60 8.17 2.97
N ILE A 103 5.70 6.85 2.97
CA ILE A 103 6.42 6.08 1.95
C ILE A 103 5.37 5.56 0.96
N ILE A 104 5.49 5.93 -0.31
CA ILE A 104 4.50 5.60 -1.35
C ILE A 104 5.07 4.84 -2.54
N ASP A 105 6.40 4.81 -2.70
CA ASP A 105 7.03 4.06 -3.77
C ASP A 105 7.03 2.55 -3.46
N ALA A 106 6.47 1.77 -4.39
CA ALA A 106 6.25 0.35 -4.18
C ALA A 106 7.56 -0.47 -4.22
N LYS A 107 8.58 0.00 -4.96
CA LYS A 107 9.87 -0.70 -5.03
C LYS A 107 10.62 -0.53 -3.71
N ASP A 108 10.60 0.67 -3.16
CA ASP A 108 11.21 0.98 -1.87
C ASP A 108 10.48 0.25 -0.74
N MET A 109 9.15 0.21 -0.77
CA MET A 109 8.39 -0.65 0.15
C MET A 109 8.84 -2.11 0.05
N ALA A 110 9.06 -2.64 -1.15
CA ALA A 110 9.50 -4.02 -1.34
C ALA A 110 10.88 -4.27 -0.71
N VAL A 111 11.82 -3.34 -0.89
CA VAL A 111 13.15 -3.42 -0.26
C VAL A 111 13.03 -3.34 1.27
N ILE A 112 12.21 -2.43 1.80
CA ILE A 112 11.97 -2.32 3.24
C ILE A 112 11.34 -3.62 3.78
N CYS A 113 10.29 -4.13 3.15
CA CYS A 113 9.64 -5.38 3.54
C CYS A 113 10.62 -6.56 3.52
N GLN A 114 11.49 -6.65 2.50
CA GLN A 114 12.50 -7.70 2.43
C GLN A 114 13.49 -7.60 3.60
N ALA A 115 13.96 -6.39 3.93
CA ALA A 115 14.86 -6.20 5.07
C ALA A 115 14.21 -6.60 6.41
N LEU A 116 12.90 -6.36 6.57
CA LEU A 116 12.15 -6.80 7.75
C LEU A 116 12.02 -8.32 7.82
N ILE A 117 11.76 -8.99 6.68
CA ILE A 117 11.72 -10.45 6.59
C ILE A 117 13.08 -11.07 6.90
N ASP A 118 14.16 -10.45 6.41
CA ASP A 118 15.53 -10.92 6.63
C ASP A 118 15.92 -10.90 8.12
N GLU A 119 15.39 -9.94 8.89
CA GLU A 119 15.57 -9.82 10.33
C GLU A 119 14.65 -10.75 11.12
N HIS A 120 13.34 -10.71 10.87
CA HIS A 120 12.36 -11.67 11.43
C HIS A 120 11.38 -12.13 10.34
N PRO A 121 11.44 -13.40 9.91
CA PRO A 121 10.51 -13.95 8.95
C PRO A 121 9.06 -13.86 9.44
N VAL A 122 8.16 -13.49 8.53
CA VAL A 122 6.72 -13.36 8.83
C VAL A 122 5.99 -14.55 8.23
N HIS A 123 5.22 -15.26 9.04
CA HIS A 123 4.39 -16.35 8.54
C HIS A 123 3.24 -15.82 7.67
N GLY A 124 2.82 -16.63 6.70
CA GLY A 124 1.58 -16.42 5.98
C GLY A 124 0.36 -16.69 6.87
N ARG A 125 -0.82 -16.42 6.34
CA ARG A 125 -2.11 -16.58 7.04
C ARG A 125 -2.36 -17.99 7.59
N ASP A 126 -1.77 -19.00 6.96
CA ASP A 126 -1.86 -20.40 7.37
C ASP A 126 -0.95 -20.77 8.55
N MET A 127 -0.08 -19.84 8.99
CA MET A 127 0.95 -20.05 10.01
C MET A 127 1.94 -21.18 9.68
N VAL A 128 2.05 -21.54 8.40
CA VAL A 128 2.93 -22.63 7.91
C VAL A 128 3.84 -22.12 6.80
N SER A 129 3.28 -21.37 5.85
CA SER A 129 4.05 -20.66 4.82
C SER A 129 4.70 -19.40 5.39
N PHE A 130 5.68 -18.85 4.67
CA PHE A 130 6.25 -17.54 4.95
C PHE A 130 5.79 -16.54 3.89
N ARG A 131 5.59 -15.28 4.30
CA ARG A 131 5.23 -14.19 3.41
C ARG A 131 6.42 -13.77 2.56
N THR A 132 6.10 -13.29 1.36
CA THR A 132 7.03 -12.57 0.49
C THR A 132 6.97 -11.07 0.76
N ALA A 133 7.99 -10.34 0.30
CA ALA A 133 7.96 -8.88 0.32
C ALA A 133 6.72 -8.33 -0.43
N ASP A 134 6.36 -8.93 -1.56
CA ASP A 134 5.19 -8.52 -2.36
C ASP A 134 3.87 -8.66 -1.59
N ASP A 135 3.71 -9.73 -0.79
CA ASP A 135 2.55 -9.88 0.09
C ASP A 135 2.43 -8.72 1.08
N MET A 136 3.56 -8.28 1.65
CA MET A 136 3.62 -7.21 2.64
C MET A 136 3.42 -5.83 1.98
N VAL A 137 3.97 -5.61 0.78
CA VAL A 137 3.79 -4.37 0.00
C VAL A 137 2.32 -4.17 -0.35
N TYR A 138 1.63 -5.21 -0.81
CA TYR A 138 0.22 -5.10 -1.18
C TYR A 138 -0.65 -4.63 0.00
N GLU A 139 -0.41 -5.19 1.19
CA GLU A 139 -1.09 -4.79 2.42
C GLU A 139 -0.77 -3.34 2.82
N TRP A 140 0.50 -2.93 2.72
CA TRP A 140 0.91 -1.55 2.98
C TRP A 140 0.23 -0.56 2.01
N GLN A 141 0.18 -0.88 0.72
CA GLN A 141 -0.53 -0.04 -0.25
C GLN A 141 -2.01 0.14 0.08
N ILE A 142 -2.67 -0.91 0.59
CA ILE A 142 -4.05 -0.81 1.06
C ILE A 142 -4.16 0.15 2.25
N HIS A 143 -3.22 0.10 3.20
CA HIS A 143 -3.17 1.05 4.33
C HIS A 143 -3.01 2.50 3.86
N ASN A 144 -2.05 2.76 2.97
CA ASN A 144 -1.83 4.09 2.41
C ASN A 144 -3.06 4.59 1.66
N MET A 145 -3.70 3.72 0.87
CA MET A 145 -4.94 4.04 0.18
C MET A 145 -6.07 4.37 1.17
N ALA A 146 -6.20 3.60 2.25
CA ALA A 146 -7.16 3.89 3.31
C ALA A 146 -6.92 5.28 3.92
N TYR A 147 -5.67 5.63 4.23
CA TYR A 147 -5.32 6.95 4.76
C TYR A 147 -5.72 8.10 3.82
N VAL A 148 -5.51 7.93 2.51
CA VAL A 148 -5.84 8.94 1.49
C VAL A 148 -7.34 9.08 1.25
N LEU A 149 -8.07 7.96 1.22
CA LEU A 149 -9.49 7.91 0.86
C LEU A 149 -10.43 8.20 2.04
N LEU A 150 -10.05 7.84 3.26
CA LEU A 150 -10.93 8.02 4.41
C LEU A 150 -11.08 9.52 4.75
N PRO A 151 -12.31 9.96 5.08
CA PRO A 151 -12.57 11.30 5.60
C PRO A 151 -11.74 11.60 6.86
N GLU A 152 -11.42 12.88 7.09
CA GLU A 152 -10.61 13.31 8.25
C GLU A 152 -11.27 12.98 9.60
N ASP A 153 -12.60 12.96 9.66
CA ASP A 153 -13.37 12.61 10.85
C ASP A 153 -13.54 11.10 11.03
N ASN A 154 -13.04 10.28 10.10
CA ASN A 154 -13.11 8.84 10.22
C ASN A 154 -11.99 8.33 11.16
N PRO A 155 -12.32 7.67 12.29
CA PRO A 155 -11.33 7.20 13.25
C PRO A 155 -10.37 6.14 12.68
N MET A 156 -10.71 5.52 11.55
CA MET A 156 -9.83 4.57 10.85
C MET A 156 -8.71 5.26 10.09
N LYS A 157 -8.84 6.55 9.74
CA LYS A 157 -7.81 7.30 9.02
C LYS A 157 -6.53 7.40 9.86
N GLU A 158 -6.67 7.71 11.15
CA GLU A 158 -5.53 7.76 12.06
C GLU A 158 -4.82 6.41 12.18
N LYS A 159 -5.58 5.31 12.19
CA LYS A 159 -4.99 3.96 12.20
C LYS A 159 -4.27 3.60 10.91
N ALA A 160 -4.73 4.14 9.78
CA ALA A 160 -4.15 3.90 8.46
C ALA A 160 -2.82 4.65 8.23
N LYS A 161 -2.39 5.51 9.17
CA LYS A 161 -1.05 6.11 9.14
C LYS A 161 0.05 5.08 9.34
N ASP A 162 -0.26 4.02 10.08
CA ASP A 162 0.66 2.92 10.34
C ASP A 162 0.20 1.70 9.54
N VAL A 163 1.15 0.91 9.03
CA VAL A 163 0.85 -0.43 8.52
C VAL A 163 1.13 -1.45 9.62
N ASP A 164 0.19 -2.37 9.81
CA ASP A 164 0.31 -3.54 10.68
C ASP A 164 0.32 -4.80 9.82
N LEU A 165 1.50 -5.28 9.43
CA LEU A 165 1.71 -6.40 8.49
C LEU A 165 1.31 -7.77 9.11
N ASP A 166 0.06 -7.89 9.55
CA ASP A 166 -0.51 -9.03 10.25
C ASP A 166 -0.75 -10.17 9.24
N PRO A 167 -0.25 -11.40 9.48
CA PRO A 167 -0.55 -12.57 8.67
C PRO A 167 -2.03 -12.76 8.36
N LYS A 168 -2.93 -12.34 9.26
CA LYS A 168 -4.39 -12.42 9.05
C LYS A 168 -4.90 -11.55 7.91
N ASP A 169 -4.19 -10.46 7.61
CA ASP A 169 -4.55 -9.51 6.57
C ASP A 169 -3.96 -9.88 5.19
N GLN A 170 -3.12 -10.92 5.12
CA GLN A 170 -2.59 -11.44 3.86
C GLN A 170 -3.71 -11.82 2.88
N GLY A 171 -3.60 -11.29 1.65
CA GLY A 171 -4.49 -11.58 0.53
C GLY A 171 -5.89 -10.95 0.64
N ARG A 172 -6.15 -10.14 1.67
CA ARG A 172 -7.43 -9.44 1.82
C ARG A 172 -7.47 -8.21 0.93
N THR A 173 -8.62 -7.96 0.32
CA THR A 173 -8.88 -6.74 -0.43
C THR A 173 -9.15 -5.56 0.51
N PHE A 174 -8.97 -4.33 0.01
CA PHE A 174 -9.36 -3.13 0.76
C PHE A 174 -10.81 -3.16 1.25
N SER A 175 -11.75 -3.66 0.43
CA SER A 175 -13.16 -3.79 0.81
C SER A 175 -13.35 -4.75 1.99
N GLU A 176 -12.63 -5.87 2.03
CA GLU A 176 -12.71 -6.83 3.13
C GLU A 176 -12.09 -6.30 4.41
N ILE A 177 -10.96 -5.58 4.31
CA ILE A 177 -10.31 -4.91 5.44
C ILE A 177 -11.21 -3.80 5.98
N TYR A 178 -11.78 -2.98 5.09
CA TYR A 178 -12.71 -1.90 5.46
C TYR A 178 -13.95 -2.45 6.15
N LYS A 179 -14.55 -3.52 5.61
CA LYS A 179 -15.75 -4.14 6.19
C LYS A 179 -15.51 -4.70 7.58
N ASP A 180 -14.40 -5.37 7.78
CA ASP A 180 -14.06 -5.98 9.07
C ASP A 180 -13.76 -4.91 10.13
N ARG A 181 -13.09 -3.83 9.75
CA ARG A 181 -12.71 -2.75 10.68
C ARG A 181 -13.87 -1.78 10.97
N THR A 182 -14.84 -1.62 10.06
CA THR A 182 -15.96 -0.65 10.21
C THR A 182 -17.33 -1.28 10.39
N GLY A 183 -17.48 -2.57 10.08
CA GLY A 183 -18.77 -3.26 9.97
C GLY A 183 -19.62 -2.85 8.76
N LYS A 184 -19.10 -2.00 7.86
CA LYS A 184 -19.83 -1.43 6.72
C LYS A 184 -19.24 -1.90 5.41
N ASP A 185 -20.08 -2.16 4.41
CA ASP A 185 -19.60 -2.36 3.05
C ASP A 185 -18.99 -1.07 2.51
N LEU A 186 -17.95 -1.21 1.67
CA LEU A 186 -17.29 -0.08 1.04
C LEU A 186 -18.24 0.57 0.03
N ASP A 187 -18.83 1.71 0.42
CA ASP A 187 -19.60 2.55 -0.50
C ASP A 187 -18.70 3.63 -1.09
N LEU A 188 -18.17 3.34 -2.29
CA LEU A 188 -17.36 4.27 -3.06
C LEU A 188 -18.09 5.61 -3.29
N LYS A 189 -19.42 5.64 -3.44
CA LYS A 189 -20.16 6.89 -3.66
C LYS A 189 -20.10 7.80 -2.44
N SER A 190 -20.15 7.24 -1.24
CA SER A 190 -20.01 8.00 0.01
C SER A 190 -18.59 8.56 0.22
N LEU A 191 -17.56 7.88 -0.29
CA LEU A 191 -16.17 8.33 -0.23
C LEU A 191 -15.85 9.40 -1.29
N PHE A 192 -16.53 9.35 -2.43
CA PHE A 192 -16.26 10.23 -3.57
C PHE A 192 -17.23 11.39 -3.73
N GLY A 193 -18.33 11.43 -2.97
CA GLY A 193 -19.29 12.54 -2.86
C GLY A 193 -19.56 13.29 -4.16
N ASN A 194 -20.67 12.96 -4.83
CA ASN A 194 -21.23 13.62 -6.03
C ASN A 194 -20.47 14.83 -6.60
#